data_AF-K2BUK1-F1
#
_entry.id   AF-K2BUK1-F1
#
_cell.length_a   1.000
_cell.length_b   1.000
_cell.length_c   1.000
_cell.angle_alpha   90.00
_cell.angle_beta   90.00
_cell.angle_gamma   90.00
#
_symmetry.space_group_name_H-M   'P 1'
#
loop_
_entity.id
_entity.type
_entity.pdbx_description
1 polymer ?
#
loop_
_entity_poly.entity_id
_entity_poly.type
_entity_poly.pdbx_seq_one_letter_code
_entity_poly.pdbx_strand_id
1 'polypeptide(L)'
;EVSFVVGDGIAEISVVVTIVTTVTSADMISFVDFQKAANDEFKAMTVNVRLDQVGSALAFTSTLVGKLHNDAADAFSSMVTFVFSGASSAVFENKLGINEGTVKGSGDSNFKMFVVDSAPQFQIGADQGQTIDVAFSNMTAKSLGVANIDLTNIKGSQSALSKINKAIDKVSAERSKMGSFQNRLEFAINNLRNTHSNLTASESRIRDADIALEMIEFTRNQIISQSGTAMLAQANMVPQGVLQLLA
;
A
#
# COMPACT_ATOMS: atom_id res chain seq x y z
N GLU A 1 -24.08 -11.28 8.83
CA GLU A 1 -24.62 -10.24 7.93
C GLU A 1 -24.14 -8.92 8.42
N VAL A 2 -23.73 -8.03 7.53
CA VAL A 2 -23.46 -6.65 7.94
C VAL A 2 -24.36 -5.73 7.15
N SER A 3 -25.06 -4.87 7.88
CA SER A 3 -25.92 -3.85 7.32
C SER A 3 -25.29 -2.48 7.47
N PHE A 4 -25.43 -1.67 6.43
CA PHE A 4 -25.19 -0.24 6.52
C PHE A 4 -26.40 0.49 5.94
N VAL A 5 -26.71 1.63 6.52
CA VAL A 5 -27.81 2.48 6.08
C VAL A 5 -27.23 3.50 5.11
N VAL A 6 -27.86 3.62 3.95
CA VAL A 6 -27.58 4.68 2.97
C VAL A 6 -28.79 5.59 2.91
N GLY A 7 -28.57 6.89 2.94
CA GLY A 7 -29.66 7.87 2.85
C GLY A 7 -29.32 9.06 1.98
N ASP A 8 -30.36 9.68 1.43
CA ASP A 8 -30.30 10.99 0.76
C ASP A 8 -30.67 12.16 1.70
N GLY A 9 -30.94 11.85 2.98
CA GLY A 9 -31.35 12.82 4.00
C GLY A 9 -32.84 12.96 4.26
N ILE A 10 -33.66 12.39 3.38
CA ILE A 10 -35.11 12.40 3.49
C ILE A 10 -35.60 10.97 3.64
N ALA A 11 -35.04 10.06 2.85
CA ALA A 11 -35.26 8.63 2.93
C ALA A 11 -33.96 7.89 3.21
N GLU A 12 -34.07 6.78 3.93
CA GLU A 12 -32.98 5.88 4.26
C GLU A 12 -33.35 4.45 3.87
N ILE A 13 -32.36 3.72 3.38
CA ILE A 13 -32.47 2.30 3.07
C ILE A 13 -31.39 1.54 3.82
N SER A 14 -31.79 0.46 4.50
CA SER A 14 -30.84 -0.48 5.08
C SER A 14 -30.38 -1.46 4.00
N VAL A 15 -29.12 -1.36 3.60
CA VAL A 15 -28.50 -2.29 2.66
C VAL A 15 -27.87 -3.41 3.48
N VAL A 16 -28.41 -4.62 3.36
CA VAL A 16 -27.84 -5.81 3.99
C VAL A 16 -26.85 -6.46 3.05
N VAL A 17 -25.57 -6.43 3.40
CA VAL A 17 -24.53 -7.17 2.70
C VAL A 17 -24.27 -8.48 3.43
N THR A 18 -24.69 -9.57 2.79
CA THR A 18 -24.28 -10.91 3.21
C THR A 18 -22.83 -11.14 2.77
N ILE A 19 -21.90 -10.96 3.70
CA ILE A 19 -20.49 -11.30 3.47
C ILE A 19 -20.40 -12.83 3.31
N VAL A 20 -20.25 -13.29 2.08
CA VAL A 20 -19.96 -14.69 1.77
C VAL A 20 -18.50 -14.95 2.12
N THR A 21 -18.25 -15.82 3.09
CA THR A 21 -16.92 -16.09 3.64
C THR A 21 -16.04 -16.98 2.75
N THR A 22 -16.57 -17.47 1.63
CA THR A 22 -15.87 -18.34 0.67
C THR A 22 -16.07 -17.87 -0.77
N VAL A 23 -15.48 -16.73 -1.11
CA VAL A 23 -15.36 -16.30 -2.51
C VAL A 23 -14.10 -16.93 -3.09
N THR A 24 -14.24 -18.02 -3.85
CA THR A 24 -13.09 -18.75 -4.41
C THR A 24 -12.38 -17.99 -5.55
N SER A 25 -12.99 -16.91 -6.08
CA SER A 25 -12.37 -16.00 -7.05
C SER A 25 -13.22 -14.73 -7.22
N ALA A 26 -12.59 -13.55 -7.20
CA ALA A 26 -13.23 -12.30 -7.57
C ALA A 26 -13.54 -12.26 -9.08
N ASP A 27 -14.78 -11.92 -9.48
CA ASP A 27 -15.17 -11.72 -10.88
C ASP A 27 -15.92 -10.39 -11.06
N MET A 28 -15.65 -9.70 -12.17
CA MET A 28 -16.27 -8.43 -12.55
C MET A 28 -17.74 -8.59 -12.98
N ILE A 29 -18.17 -9.76 -13.44
CA ILE A 29 -19.57 -9.99 -13.88
C ILE A 29 -20.53 -9.88 -12.68
N SER A 30 -20.23 -10.56 -11.57
CA SER A 30 -21.03 -10.47 -10.35
C SER A 30 -21.10 -9.06 -9.77
N PHE A 31 -20.08 -8.24 -10.03
CA PHE A 31 -20.06 -6.86 -9.59
C PHE A 31 -21.00 -5.96 -10.42
N VAL A 32 -21.05 -6.15 -11.75
CA VAL A 32 -22.00 -5.40 -12.61
C VAL A 32 -23.44 -5.78 -12.26
N ASP A 33 -23.70 -7.06 -12.03
CA ASP A 33 -25.02 -7.54 -11.60
C ASP A 33 -25.39 -7.00 -10.21
N PHE A 34 -24.43 -6.96 -9.27
CA PHE A 34 -24.59 -6.33 -7.95
C PHE A 34 -24.91 -4.84 -8.08
N GLN A 35 -24.14 -4.10 -8.88
CA GLN A 35 -24.36 -2.66 -9.11
C GLN A 35 -25.76 -2.41 -9.66
N LYS A 36 -26.18 -3.22 -10.63
CA LYS A 36 -27.52 -3.12 -11.21
C LYS A 36 -28.61 -3.39 -10.17
N ALA A 37 -28.48 -4.49 -9.42
CA ALA A 37 -29.45 -4.87 -8.40
C ALA A 37 -29.58 -3.80 -7.31
N ALA A 38 -28.46 -3.27 -6.80
CA ALA A 38 -28.44 -2.21 -5.79
C ALA A 38 -29.12 -0.92 -6.31
N ASN A 39 -28.84 -0.52 -7.54
CA ASN A 39 -29.48 0.65 -8.15
C ASN A 39 -30.99 0.45 -8.38
N ASP A 40 -31.41 -0.75 -8.76
CA ASP A 40 -32.83 -1.09 -8.91
C ASP A 40 -33.55 -1.03 -7.54
N GLU A 41 -32.88 -1.42 -6.44
CA GLU A 41 -33.40 -1.34 -5.08
C GLU A 41 -33.51 0.11 -4.55
N PHE A 42 -32.50 0.94 -4.76
CA PHE A 42 -32.55 2.37 -4.41
C PHE A 42 -33.72 3.08 -5.08
N LYS A 43 -33.95 2.76 -6.36
CA LYS A 43 -35.10 3.29 -7.11
C LYS A 43 -36.43 2.79 -6.57
N ALA A 44 -36.53 1.53 -6.15
CA ALA A 44 -37.76 0.96 -5.58
C ALA A 44 -38.13 1.58 -4.23
N MET A 45 -37.13 1.92 -3.40
CA MET A 45 -37.33 2.55 -2.09
C MET A 45 -37.36 4.08 -2.14
N THR A 46 -37.38 4.68 -3.33
CA THR A 46 -37.45 6.14 -3.54
C THR A 46 -36.27 6.90 -2.93
N VAL A 47 -35.10 6.25 -2.82
CA VAL A 47 -33.86 6.88 -2.35
C VAL A 47 -33.13 7.46 -3.56
N ASN A 48 -32.81 8.77 -3.51
CA ASN A 48 -32.16 9.47 -4.61
C ASN A 48 -30.63 9.31 -4.57
N VAL A 49 -30.16 8.05 -4.63
CA VAL A 49 -28.73 7.69 -4.66
C VAL A 49 -28.49 6.68 -5.77
N ARG A 50 -27.38 6.84 -6.51
CA ARG A 50 -26.88 5.90 -7.51
C ARG A 50 -25.51 5.36 -7.10
N LEU A 51 -25.30 4.06 -7.28
CA LEU A 51 -24.03 3.38 -7.12
C LEU A 51 -23.29 3.23 -8.45
N ASP A 52 -22.06 3.75 -8.49
CA ASP A 52 -21.14 3.68 -9.63
C ASP A 52 -19.78 3.11 -9.23
N GLN A 53 -19.08 2.49 -10.18
CA GLN A 53 -17.65 2.21 -10.03
C GLN A 53 -16.83 3.36 -10.63
N VAL A 54 -15.96 3.96 -9.82
CA VAL A 54 -15.05 5.03 -10.26
C VAL A 54 -13.63 4.63 -9.90
N GLY A 55 -12.89 4.13 -10.88
CA GLY A 55 -11.56 3.55 -10.67
C GLY A 55 -11.61 2.35 -9.73
N SER A 56 -10.83 2.40 -8.64
CA SER A 56 -10.80 1.36 -7.59
C SER A 56 -11.81 1.58 -6.46
N ALA A 57 -12.68 2.60 -6.58
CA ALA A 57 -13.66 2.94 -5.55
C ALA A 57 -15.09 2.69 -6.04
N LEU A 58 -15.95 2.33 -5.10
CA LEU A 58 -17.40 2.40 -5.27
C LEU A 58 -17.87 3.79 -4.84
N ALA A 59 -18.56 4.49 -5.73
CA ALA A 59 -19.05 5.84 -5.53
C ALA A 59 -20.57 5.83 -5.42
N PHE A 60 -21.09 6.39 -4.32
CA PHE A 60 -22.51 6.64 -4.13
C PHE A 60 -22.75 8.11 -4.41
N THR A 61 -23.48 8.39 -5.49
CA THR A 61 -23.76 9.73 -5.99
C THR A 61 -25.21 10.07 -5.66
N SER A 62 -25.45 11.18 -4.98
CA SER A 62 -26.81 11.69 -4.81
C SER A 62 -27.36 12.12 -6.17
N THR A 63 -28.54 11.65 -6.53
CA THR A 63 -29.28 12.09 -7.74
C THR A 63 -30.26 13.22 -7.42
N LEU A 64 -30.30 13.67 -6.17
CA LEU A 64 -31.11 14.80 -5.76
C LEU A 64 -30.47 16.09 -6.27
N VAL A 65 -31.23 16.91 -6.99
CA VAL A 65 -30.80 18.25 -7.42
C VAL A 65 -31.86 19.24 -6.94
N GLY A 66 -31.66 19.85 -5.76
CA GLY A 66 -32.53 20.94 -5.31
C GLY A 66 -32.66 21.10 -3.79
N LYS A 67 -33.25 22.22 -3.37
CA LYS A 67 -33.36 22.67 -1.98
C LYS A 67 -34.40 21.88 -1.19
N LEU A 68 -34.01 20.80 -0.53
CA LEU A 68 -34.83 20.17 0.51
C LEU A 68 -33.96 19.84 1.74
N HIS A 69 -34.45 20.22 2.92
CA HIS A 69 -33.91 19.83 4.23
C HIS A 69 -35.02 19.16 5.05
N ASN A 70 -34.62 18.26 5.93
CA ASN A 70 -35.45 17.72 7.01
C ASN A 70 -35.32 18.54 8.34
N ASP A 71 -34.34 19.46 8.45
CA ASP A 71 -33.95 20.07 9.74
C ASP A 71 -33.87 21.62 9.78
N ALA A 72 -34.64 22.34 8.96
CA ALA A 72 -34.79 23.81 9.05
C ALA A 72 -33.49 24.67 8.99
N ALA A 73 -32.35 24.13 8.54
CA ALA A 73 -31.12 24.86 8.24
C ALA A 73 -30.95 25.16 6.73
N ASP A 74 -29.93 25.95 6.35
CA ASP A 74 -29.64 26.34 4.96
C ASP A 74 -29.60 25.13 4.01
N ALA A 75 -30.40 25.16 2.94
CA ALA A 75 -30.65 24.02 2.07
C ALA A 75 -29.38 23.45 1.38
N PHE A 76 -28.98 22.22 1.70
CA PHE A 76 -28.03 21.45 0.88
C PHE A 76 -28.78 20.88 -0.32
N SER A 77 -28.19 20.97 -1.51
CA SER A 77 -28.84 20.58 -2.77
C SER A 77 -28.81 19.07 -3.03
N SER A 78 -27.86 18.38 -2.40
CA SER A 78 -27.59 16.95 -2.56
C SER A 78 -26.88 16.43 -1.31
N MET A 79 -27.24 15.23 -0.86
CA MET A 79 -26.67 14.61 0.33
C MET A 79 -26.57 13.10 0.16
N VAL A 80 -25.49 12.52 0.70
CA VAL A 80 -25.31 11.07 0.85
C VAL A 80 -24.82 10.80 2.26
N THR A 81 -25.57 9.99 3.01
CA THR A 81 -25.25 9.60 4.38
C THR A 81 -24.97 8.11 4.46
N PHE A 82 -23.93 7.74 5.20
CA PHE A 82 -23.61 6.37 5.61
C PHE A 82 -23.60 6.27 7.14
N VAL A 83 -24.41 5.38 7.68
CA VAL A 83 -24.43 5.03 9.11
C VAL A 83 -24.39 3.51 9.25
N PHE A 84 -23.52 2.99 10.10
CA PHE A 84 -23.49 1.57 10.40
C PHE A 84 -24.45 1.25 11.55
N SER A 85 -25.11 0.10 11.47
CA SER A 85 -25.94 -0.42 12.55
C SER A 85 -25.35 -1.75 13.03
N GLY A 86 -24.91 -1.81 14.30
CA GLY A 86 -24.39 -3.03 14.94
C GLY A 86 -22.87 -3.09 15.09
N ALA A 87 -22.36 -4.21 15.62
CA ALA A 87 -20.95 -4.40 16.03
C ALA A 87 -19.93 -4.58 14.89
N SER A 88 -20.20 -4.01 13.71
CA SER A 88 -19.46 -4.29 12.47
C SER A 88 -18.66 -3.10 11.92
N SER A 89 -18.64 -1.95 12.60
CA SER A 89 -17.85 -0.76 12.21
C SER A 89 -16.37 -1.12 11.97
N ALA A 90 -15.79 -1.99 12.82
CA ALA A 90 -14.39 -2.42 12.64
C ALA A 90 -14.12 -3.20 11.34
N VAL A 91 -15.10 -3.91 10.78
CA VAL A 91 -14.92 -4.61 9.49
C VAL A 91 -15.01 -3.61 8.34
N PHE A 92 -15.93 -2.65 8.42
CA PHE A 92 -16.16 -1.66 7.36
C PHE A 92 -15.04 -0.63 7.30
N GLU A 93 -14.55 -0.18 8.45
CA GLU A 93 -13.40 0.72 8.54
C GLU A 93 -12.10 0.00 8.17
N ASN A 94 -11.81 -1.17 8.76
CA ASN A 94 -10.49 -1.80 8.57
C ASN A 94 -10.37 -2.63 7.27
N LYS A 95 -11.47 -3.06 6.64
CA LYS A 95 -11.43 -3.87 5.40
C LYS A 95 -11.95 -3.16 4.17
N LEU A 96 -12.93 -2.26 4.33
CA LEU A 96 -13.57 -1.56 3.21
C LEU A 96 -13.33 -0.04 3.25
N GLY A 97 -12.53 0.47 4.20
CA GLY A 97 -12.16 1.88 4.29
C GLY A 97 -13.36 2.83 4.32
N ILE A 98 -14.53 2.36 4.80
CA ILE A 98 -15.72 3.19 4.91
C ILE A 98 -15.75 3.78 6.31
N ASN A 99 -15.74 5.10 6.41
CA ASN A 99 -16.03 5.82 7.64
C ASN A 99 -17.50 6.24 7.65
N GLU A 100 -18.18 6.17 8.81
CA GLU A 100 -19.49 6.79 8.95
C GLU A 100 -19.40 8.30 8.69
N GLY A 101 -20.42 8.84 8.04
CA GLY A 101 -20.47 10.26 7.79
C GLY A 101 -21.44 10.64 6.67
N THR A 102 -21.63 11.94 6.56
CA THR A 102 -22.50 12.55 5.57
C THR A 102 -21.71 13.51 4.70
N VAL A 103 -21.73 13.29 3.38
CA VAL A 103 -21.19 14.24 2.41
C VAL A 103 -22.33 15.10 1.88
N LYS A 104 -22.14 16.42 1.91
CA LYS A 104 -23.14 17.43 1.53
C LYS A 104 -22.55 18.39 0.51
N GLY A 105 -23.37 18.89 -0.42
CA GLY A 105 -22.91 19.84 -1.43
C GLY A 105 -24.02 20.57 -2.18
N SER A 106 -23.61 21.59 -2.93
CA SER A 106 -24.46 22.30 -3.91
C SER A 106 -24.27 21.67 -5.30
N GLY A 107 -24.90 20.52 -5.54
CA GLY A 107 -24.78 19.71 -6.77
C GLY A 107 -24.35 18.27 -6.47
N ASP A 108 -24.04 17.49 -7.51
CA ASP A 108 -23.66 16.07 -7.41
C ASP A 108 -22.62 15.86 -6.31
N SER A 109 -23.08 15.21 -5.23
CA SER A 109 -22.28 14.94 -4.03
C SER A 109 -22.06 13.44 -3.95
N ASN A 110 -20.78 13.05 -3.83
CA ASN A 110 -20.37 11.66 -3.91
C ASN A 110 -19.66 11.22 -2.63
N PHE A 111 -20.12 10.12 -2.06
CA PHE A 111 -19.38 9.38 -1.04
C PHE A 111 -18.61 8.25 -1.74
N LYS A 112 -17.30 8.09 -1.44
CA LYS A 112 -16.47 7.03 -2.04
C LYS A 112 -16.07 6.00 -0.98
N MET A 113 -16.43 4.75 -1.22
CA MET A 113 -15.89 3.59 -0.51
C MET A 113 -14.61 3.12 -1.20
N PHE A 114 -13.51 3.06 -0.44
CA PHE A 114 -12.23 2.53 -0.90
C PHE A 114 -12.06 1.10 -0.44
N VAL A 115 -12.07 0.12 -1.35
CA VAL A 115 -11.66 -1.23 -0.98
C VAL A 115 -10.19 -1.17 -0.56
N VAL A 116 -9.88 -1.59 0.68
CA VAL A 116 -8.50 -1.60 1.17
C VAL A 116 -7.69 -2.54 0.29
N ASP A 117 -6.78 -1.98 -0.49
CA ASP A 117 -5.90 -2.74 -1.36
C ASP A 117 -4.90 -3.51 -0.50
N SER A 118 -5.18 -4.80 -0.27
CA SER A 118 -4.27 -5.73 0.42
C SER A 118 -3.23 -6.29 -0.55
N ALA A 119 -2.78 -5.47 -1.51
CA ALA A 119 -1.74 -5.86 -2.44
C ALA A 119 -0.47 -6.24 -1.67
N PRO A 120 0.21 -7.34 -2.03
CA PRO A 120 1.52 -7.63 -1.47
C PRO A 120 2.47 -6.46 -1.75
N GLN A 121 3.06 -5.96 -0.68
CA GLN A 121 4.02 -4.88 -0.71
C GLN A 121 5.43 -5.44 -0.54
N PHE A 122 6.35 -5.02 -1.41
CA PHE A 122 7.77 -5.32 -1.29
C PHE A 122 8.50 -4.10 -0.75
N GLN A 123 9.28 -4.29 0.32
CA GLN A 123 10.29 -3.32 0.74
C GLN A 123 11.48 -3.42 -0.21
N ILE A 124 11.73 -2.37 -0.98
CA ILE A 124 12.75 -2.35 -2.04
C ILE A 124 13.91 -1.39 -1.73
N GLY A 125 14.02 -0.97 -0.47
CA GLY A 125 14.97 0.02 -0.02
C GLY A 125 15.30 -0.08 1.47
N ALA A 126 16.36 0.62 1.90
CA ALA A 126 16.85 0.59 3.27
C ALA A 126 16.00 1.46 4.22
N ASP A 127 15.33 2.49 3.70
CA ASP A 127 14.60 3.46 4.51
C ASP A 127 13.09 3.19 4.56
N GLN A 128 12.44 3.72 5.59
CA GLN A 128 10.99 3.64 5.74
C GLN A 128 10.27 4.29 4.54
N GLY A 129 9.26 3.61 4.01
CA GLY A 129 8.46 4.09 2.87
C GLY A 129 9.04 3.80 1.49
N GLN A 130 10.20 3.14 1.40
CA GLN A 130 10.76 2.66 0.13
C GLN A 130 10.13 1.31 -0.27
N THR A 131 8.85 1.35 -0.67
CA THR A 131 8.08 0.17 -1.01
C THR A 131 7.55 0.19 -2.45
N ILE A 132 7.25 -1.00 -2.98
CA ILE A 132 6.48 -1.18 -4.20
C ILE A 132 5.29 -2.08 -3.89
N ASP A 133 4.09 -1.58 -4.18
CA ASP A 133 2.87 -2.37 -4.12
C ASP A 133 2.69 -3.15 -5.43
N VAL A 134 2.48 -4.45 -5.32
CA VAL A 134 2.30 -5.35 -6.47
C VAL A 134 0.92 -5.97 -6.39
N ALA A 135 0.01 -5.51 -7.24
CA ALA A 135 -1.31 -6.09 -7.38
C ALA A 135 -1.40 -6.91 -8.67
N PHE A 136 -1.87 -8.16 -8.55
CA PHE A 136 -2.19 -9.05 -9.67
C PHE A 136 -3.69 -9.09 -9.89
N SER A 137 -4.12 -8.78 -11.10
CA SER A 137 -5.52 -8.95 -11.48
C SER A 137 -5.85 -10.45 -11.64
N ASN A 138 -7.08 -10.88 -11.29
CA ASN A 138 -7.51 -12.27 -11.51
C ASN A 138 -7.58 -12.58 -13.01
N MET A 139 -6.80 -13.57 -13.47
CA MET A 139 -6.72 -14.00 -14.88
C MET A 139 -7.37 -15.37 -15.17
N THR A 140 -8.28 -15.83 -14.31
CA THR A 140 -9.07 -17.04 -14.57
C THR A 140 -9.96 -16.88 -15.80
N ALA A 141 -10.32 -17.99 -16.46
CA ALA A 141 -11.22 -18.00 -17.63
C ALA A 141 -12.56 -17.28 -17.37
N LYS A 142 -13.05 -17.35 -16.12
CA LYS A 142 -14.26 -16.66 -15.69
C LYS A 142 -14.05 -15.13 -15.64
N SER A 143 -13.02 -14.65 -14.95
CA SER A 143 -12.66 -13.22 -14.88
C SER A 143 -12.37 -12.60 -16.27
N LEU A 144 -11.80 -13.40 -17.17
CA LEU A 144 -11.53 -13.01 -18.55
C LEU A 144 -12.77 -13.04 -19.46
N GLY A 145 -13.92 -13.56 -18.97
CA GLY A 145 -15.16 -13.64 -19.74
C GLY A 145 -15.18 -14.74 -20.81
N VAL A 146 -14.28 -15.72 -20.71
CA VAL A 146 -14.08 -16.83 -21.66
C VAL A 146 -14.46 -18.20 -21.09
N ALA A 147 -15.08 -18.26 -19.92
CA ALA A 147 -15.52 -19.52 -19.31
C ALA A 147 -16.65 -20.21 -20.09
N ASN A 148 -17.62 -19.44 -20.60
CA ASN A 148 -18.77 -19.95 -21.36
C ASN A 148 -18.79 -19.33 -22.75
N ILE A 149 -18.11 -20.00 -23.69
CA ILE A 149 -18.08 -19.62 -25.08
C ILE A 149 -19.06 -20.50 -25.86
N ASP A 150 -19.99 -19.87 -26.58
CA ASP A 150 -20.91 -20.58 -27.46
C ASP A 150 -20.30 -20.67 -28.87
N LEU A 151 -20.07 -21.89 -29.34
CA LEU A 151 -19.57 -22.21 -30.68
C LEU A 151 -20.59 -22.98 -31.52
N THR A 152 -21.84 -23.11 -31.04
CA THR A 152 -22.88 -23.93 -31.69
C THR A 152 -23.49 -23.26 -32.93
N ASN A 153 -23.35 -21.94 -33.07
CA ASN A 153 -23.88 -21.18 -34.19
C ASN A 153 -22.90 -20.08 -34.64
N ILE A 154 -23.04 -19.62 -35.89
CA ILE A 154 -22.10 -18.68 -36.53
C ILE A 154 -21.97 -17.37 -35.75
N LYS A 155 -23.10 -16.84 -35.23
CA LYS A 155 -23.12 -15.58 -34.46
C LYS A 155 -22.42 -15.74 -33.10
N GLY A 156 -22.62 -16.89 -32.44
CA GLY A 156 -21.92 -17.30 -31.23
C GLY A 156 -20.41 -17.35 -31.45
N SER A 157 -19.97 -18.00 -32.52
CA SER A 157 -18.55 -18.09 -32.88
C SER A 157 -17.90 -16.74 -33.21
N GLN A 158 -18.62 -15.80 -33.83
CA GLN A 158 -18.11 -14.44 -34.03
C GLN A 158 -17.98 -13.66 -32.70
N SER A 159 -18.97 -13.78 -31.82
CA SER A 159 -18.94 -13.17 -30.48
C SER A 159 -17.83 -13.76 -29.60
N ALA A 160 -17.64 -15.08 -29.68
CA ALA A 160 -16.56 -15.83 -29.04
C ALA A 160 -15.19 -15.26 -29.40
N LEU A 161 -14.95 -15.02 -30.69
CA LEU A 161 -13.67 -14.50 -31.19
C LEU A 161 -13.39 -13.10 -30.64
N SER A 162 -14.42 -12.24 -30.55
CA SER A 162 -14.30 -10.93 -29.90
C SER A 162 -13.98 -11.03 -28.40
N LYS A 163 -14.63 -11.95 -27.67
CA LYS A 163 -14.36 -12.18 -26.24
C LYS A 163 -12.92 -12.67 -26.01
N ILE A 164 -12.46 -13.60 -26.84
CA ILE A 164 -11.09 -14.14 -26.76
C ILE A 164 -10.07 -13.04 -27.03
N ASN A 165 -10.24 -12.22 -28.07
CA ASN A 165 -9.32 -11.12 -28.35
C ASN A 165 -9.22 -10.15 -27.16
N LYS A 166 -10.36 -9.76 -26.58
CA LYS A 166 -10.38 -8.92 -25.37
C LYS A 166 -9.69 -9.58 -24.18
N ALA A 167 -9.83 -10.90 -24.01
CA ALA A 167 -9.14 -11.63 -22.96
C ALA A 167 -7.63 -11.66 -23.19
N ILE A 168 -7.17 -11.87 -24.42
CA ILE A 168 -5.75 -11.82 -24.80
C ILE A 168 -5.16 -10.43 -24.53
N ASP A 169 -5.88 -9.36 -24.91
CA ASP A 169 -5.45 -7.99 -24.67
C ASP A 169 -5.29 -7.72 -23.17
N LYS A 170 -6.26 -8.16 -22.34
CA LYS A 170 -6.18 -8.04 -20.88
C LYS A 170 -4.98 -8.79 -20.29
N VAL A 171 -4.75 -10.03 -20.70
CA VAL A 171 -3.59 -10.82 -20.25
C VAL A 171 -2.28 -10.15 -20.67
N SER A 172 -2.23 -9.60 -21.88
CA SER A 172 -1.04 -8.92 -22.41
C SER A 172 -0.76 -7.62 -21.64
N ALA A 173 -1.80 -6.85 -21.31
CA ALA A 173 -1.69 -5.67 -20.46
C ALA A 173 -1.18 -6.01 -19.05
N GLU A 174 -1.71 -7.07 -18.44
CA GLU A 174 -1.25 -7.53 -17.12
C GLU A 174 0.22 -7.99 -17.15
N ARG A 175 0.64 -8.71 -18.20
CA ARG A 175 2.05 -9.07 -18.41
C ARG A 175 2.95 -7.86 -18.59
N SER A 176 2.49 -6.85 -19.32
CA SER A 176 3.22 -5.59 -19.47
C SER A 176 3.42 -4.89 -18.12
N LYS A 177 2.37 -4.84 -17.30
CA LYS A 177 2.43 -4.33 -15.92
C LYS A 177 3.44 -5.12 -15.08
N MET A 178 3.42 -6.45 -15.14
CA MET A 178 4.40 -7.29 -14.44
C MET A 178 5.84 -7.03 -14.91
N GLY A 179 6.06 -6.86 -16.21
CA GLY A 179 7.37 -6.50 -16.75
C GLY A 179 7.87 -5.15 -16.23
N SER A 180 6.98 -4.17 -16.09
CA SER A 180 7.33 -2.88 -15.49
C SER A 180 7.76 -3.00 -14.03
N PHE A 181 7.10 -3.86 -13.24
CA PHE A 181 7.50 -4.13 -11.87
C PHE A 181 8.85 -4.84 -11.80
N GLN A 182 9.09 -5.83 -12.66
CA GLN A 182 10.40 -6.49 -12.77
C GLN A 182 11.52 -5.49 -13.06
N ASN A 183 11.33 -4.60 -14.03
CA ASN A 183 12.32 -3.56 -14.35
C ASN A 183 12.60 -2.63 -13.16
N ARG A 184 11.56 -2.23 -12.43
CA ARG A 184 11.71 -1.38 -11.23
C ARG A 184 12.45 -2.12 -10.12
N LEU A 185 12.13 -3.40 -9.89
CA LEU A 185 12.82 -4.23 -8.90
C LEU A 185 14.29 -4.43 -9.27
N GLU A 186 14.59 -4.69 -10.54
CA GLU A 186 15.97 -4.84 -11.02
C GLU A 186 16.78 -3.55 -10.85
N PHE A 187 16.18 -2.39 -11.17
CA PHE A 187 16.79 -1.09 -10.91
C PHE A 187 17.04 -0.87 -9.41
N ALA A 188 16.06 -1.18 -8.55
CA ALA A 188 16.20 -1.03 -7.10
C ALA A 188 17.31 -1.95 -6.56
N ILE A 189 17.38 -3.21 -7.02
CA ILE A 189 18.45 -4.16 -6.64
C ILE A 189 19.82 -3.63 -7.04
N ASN A 190 19.97 -3.14 -8.28
CA ASN A 190 21.24 -2.60 -8.75
C ASN A 190 21.66 -1.35 -7.96
N ASN A 191 20.71 -0.46 -7.65
CA ASN A 191 20.96 0.71 -6.82
C ASN A 191 21.38 0.30 -5.39
N LEU A 192 20.66 -0.62 -4.76
CA LEU A 192 20.99 -1.13 -3.43
C LEU A 192 22.35 -1.80 -3.38
N ARG A 193 22.72 -2.57 -4.41
CA ARG A 193 24.03 -3.19 -4.51
C ARG A 193 25.15 -2.14 -4.58
N ASN A 194 24.95 -1.07 -5.34
CA ASN A 194 25.91 0.04 -5.41
C ASN A 194 26.01 0.77 -4.06
N THR A 195 24.89 1.09 -3.43
CA THR A 195 24.87 1.70 -2.10
C THR A 195 25.53 0.82 -1.06
N HIS A 196 25.26 -0.49 -1.07
CA HIS A 196 25.92 -1.46 -0.19
C HIS A 196 27.43 -1.44 -0.39
N SER A 197 27.92 -1.51 -1.64
CA SER A 197 29.36 -1.43 -1.93
C SER A 197 29.99 -0.12 -1.40
N ASN A 198 29.29 1.01 -1.58
CA ASN A 198 29.78 2.32 -1.12
C ASN A 198 29.79 2.44 0.41
N LEU A 199 28.78 1.89 1.09
CA LEU A 199 28.69 1.86 2.54
C LEU A 199 29.77 0.94 3.13
N THR A 200 29.94 -0.28 2.62
CA THR A 200 31.01 -1.19 3.05
C THR A 200 32.40 -0.58 2.84
N ALA A 201 32.64 0.08 1.70
CA ALA A 201 33.92 0.77 1.47
C ALA A 201 34.14 1.95 2.43
N SER A 202 33.07 2.68 2.78
CA SER A 202 33.15 3.78 3.74
C SER A 202 33.36 3.27 5.16
N GLU A 203 32.69 2.19 5.53
CA GLU A 203 32.87 1.49 6.81
C GLU A 203 34.30 0.96 6.95
N SER A 204 34.86 0.32 5.92
CA SER A 204 36.26 -0.12 5.91
C SER A 204 37.19 1.06 6.13
N ARG A 205 37.02 2.17 5.41
CA ARG A 205 37.86 3.37 5.60
C ARG A 205 37.80 3.92 7.03
N ILE A 206 36.60 3.97 7.62
CA ILE A 206 36.44 4.45 9.00
C ILE A 206 37.13 3.49 9.96
N ARG A 207 36.85 2.18 9.85
CA ARG A 207 37.43 1.15 10.72
C ARG A 207 38.95 1.08 10.59
N ASP A 208 39.47 1.15 9.38
CA ASP A 208 40.91 1.09 9.11
C ASP A 208 41.62 2.36 9.61
N ALA A 209 40.99 3.54 9.49
CA ALA A 209 41.52 4.79 10.05
C ALA A 209 41.56 4.78 11.58
N ASP A 210 40.49 4.29 12.22
CA ASP A 210 40.41 4.19 13.68
C ASP A 210 41.42 3.17 14.22
N ILE A 211 41.58 2.02 13.57
CA ILE A 211 42.62 1.04 13.94
C ILE A 211 44.02 1.60 13.74
N ALA A 212 44.27 2.33 12.64
CA ALA A 212 45.58 2.95 12.43
C ALA A 212 45.91 3.98 13.52
N LEU A 213 44.93 4.78 13.95
CA LEU A 213 45.11 5.75 15.04
C LEU A 213 45.40 5.05 16.38
N GLU A 214 44.61 4.03 16.72
CA GLU A 214 44.82 3.23 17.95
C GLU A 214 46.19 2.53 17.94
N MET A 215 46.64 2.02 16.79
CA MET A 215 47.96 1.41 16.65
C MET A 215 49.09 2.43 16.82
N ILE A 216 48.93 3.67 16.37
CA ILE A 216 49.88 4.76 16.61
C ILE A 216 49.95 5.08 18.11
N GLU A 217 48.79 5.19 18.77
CA GLU A 217 48.74 5.46 20.21
C GLU A 217 49.31 4.31 21.04
N PHE A 218 48.96 3.06 20.69
CA PHE A 218 49.52 1.86 21.28
C PHE A 218 51.05 1.83 21.12
N THR A 219 51.56 2.08 19.91
CA THR A 219 53.01 2.12 19.66
C THR A 219 53.69 3.25 20.42
N ARG A 220 53.08 4.45 20.49
CA ARG A 220 53.58 5.57 21.29
C ARG A 220 53.67 5.18 22.77
N ASN A 221 52.62 4.57 23.31
CA ASN A 221 52.59 4.12 24.71
C ASN A 221 53.63 3.02 24.97
N GLN A 222 53.82 2.10 24.01
CA GLN A 222 54.87 1.07 24.07
C GLN A 222 56.27 1.70 24.12
N ILE A 223 56.54 2.70 23.26
CA ILE A 223 57.82 3.44 23.23
C ILE A 223 58.02 4.22 24.53
N ILE A 224 56.98 4.90 25.05
CA ILE A 224 57.07 5.61 26.33
C ILE A 224 57.34 4.65 27.48
N SER A 225 56.69 3.48 27.50
CA SER A 225 56.91 2.45 28.51
C SER A 225 58.36 1.92 28.47
N GLN A 226 58.87 1.58 27.28
CA GLN A 226 60.27 1.15 27.10
C GLN A 226 61.28 2.26 27.38
N SER A 227 60.97 3.50 27.01
CA SER A 227 61.82 4.66 27.31
C SER A 227 61.81 5.00 28.79
N GLY A 228 60.67 4.84 29.47
CA GLY A 228 60.53 5.02 30.92
C GLY A 228 61.36 4.01 31.70
N THR A 229 61.36 2.74 31.29
CA THR A 229 62.21 1.70 31.91
C THR A 229 63.70 1.94 31.62
N ALA A 230 64.06 2.31 30.39
CA ALA A 230 65.44 2.66 30.04
C ALA A 230 65.93 3.93 30.76
N MET A 231 65.07 4.96 30.89
CA MET A 231 65.39 6.18 31.63
C MET A 231 65.49 5.92 33.13
N LEU A 232 64.64 5.07 33.71
CA LEU A 232 64.79 4.64 35.11
C LEU A 232 66.10 3.88 35.31
N ALA A 233 66.47 2.98 34.40
CA ALA A 233 67.74 2.27 34.46
C ALA A 233 68.94 3.24 34.39
N GLN A 234 68.90 4.21 33.47
CA GLN A 234 69.94 5.24 33.35
C GLN A 234 70.00 6.17 34.58
N ALA A 235 68.84 6.62 35.08
CA ALA A 235 68.74 7.46 36.27
C ALA A 235 69.19 6.75 37.54
N ASN A 236 69.13 5.41 37.60
CA ASN A 236 69.69 4.62 38.70
C ASN A 236 71.21 4.44 38.59
N MET A 237 71.79 4.48 37.39
CA MET A 237 73.25 4.38 37.20
C MET A 237 73.99 5.69 37.49
N VAL A 238 73.37 6.85 37.23
CA VAL A 238 74.00 8.17 37.45
C VAL A 238 74.41 8.39 38.93
N PRO A 239 73.56 8.12 39.95
CA PRO A 239 73.94 8.24 41.36
C PRO A 239 75.06 7.29 41.78
N GLN A 240 75.13 6.07 41.22
CA GLN A 240 76.18 5.11 41.52
C GLN A 240 77.55 5.56 40.99
N GLY A 241 77.59 6.22 39.83
CA GLY A 241 78.81 6.83 39.30
C GLY A 241 79.29 8.01 40.16
N VAL A 242 78.37 8.78 40.74
CA VAL A 242 78.71 9.89 41.65
C VAL A 242 79.24 9.37 43.00
N LEU A 243 78.70 8.26 43.51
CA LEU A 243 79.20 7.61 44.73
C LEU A 243 80.63 7.07 44.59
N GLN A 244 81.07 6.67 43.39
CA GLN A 244 82.47 6.31 43.11
C GLN A 244 83.43 7.50 43.10
N LEU A 245 82.91 8.73 42.94
CA LEU A 245 83.72 9.96 42.98
C LEU A 245 83.77 10.60 44.37
N LEU A 246 82.96 10.11 45.31
CA LEU A 246 82.83 10.61 46.68
C LEU A 246 83.46 9.68 47.74
N ALA A 247 83.89 8.48 47.35
CA ALA A 247 84.64 7.52 48.17
C ALA A 247 86.11 7.49 47.73
#